data_AF-A0AAJ5I1Q2-F1
#
_entry.id   AF-A0AAJ5I1Q2-F1
#
_cell.length_a   1.000
_cell.length_b   1.000
_cell.length_c   1.000
_cell.angle_alpha   90.00
_cell.angle_beta   90.00
_cell.angle_gamma   90.00
#
_symmetry.space_group_name_H-M   'P 1'
#
loop_
_entity.id
_entity.type
_entity.pdbx_description
1 polymer ?
#
loop_
_entity_poly.entity_id
_entity_poly.type
_entity_poly.pdbx_seq_one_letter_code
_entity_poly.pdbx_strand_id
1 'polypeptide(L)'
;MFEVGFSELLLVGIVALLVLGPERLPVAARTLGRGLGQARRAMHALRRQVEREIELPAVELPTLDSAPLQRLEQEIRQGISLKAEPANDAATVAPPKENLS
;
A
#
# COMPACT_ATOMS: atom_id res chain seq x y z
N MET A 1 -11.59 -17.35 7.60
CA MET A 1 -12.33 -18.20 8.55
C MET A 1 -13.11 -17.33 9.53
N PHE A 2 -14.09 -16.58 8.99
CA PHE A 2 -15.18 -15.87 9.67
C PHE A 2 -16.06 -15.34 8.53
N GLU A 3 -16.73 -16.26 7.84
CA GLU A 3 -17.75 -15.89 6.86
C GLU A 3 -18.94 -15.42 7.68
N VAL A 4 -19.05 -14.11 7.97
CA VAL A 4 -20.23 -13.55 8.63
C VAL A 4 -21.37 -13.56 7.61
N GLY A 5 -22.03 -14.72 7.53
CA GLY A 5 -23.21 -14.92 6.73
C GLY A 5 -24.47 -14.42 7.42
N PHE A 6 -25.58 -14.44 6.68
CA PHE A 6 -26.90 -14.11 7.24
C PHE A 6 -27.27 -15.04 8.42
N SER A 7 -26.91 -16.32 8.33
CA SER A 7 -27.17 -17.33 9.37
C SER A 7 -26.46 -17.02 10.70
N GLU A 8 -25.15 -16.71 10.67
CA GLU A 8 -24.40 -16.30 11.86
C GLU A 8 -24.99 -15.04 12.51
N LEU A 9 -25.35 -14.04 11.70
CA LEU A 9 -25.99 -12.80 12.19
C LEU A 9 -27.31 -13.10 12.90
N LEU A 10 -28.13 -13.99 12.34
CA LEU A 10 -29.40 -14.42 12.94
C LEU A 10 -29.15 -15.12 14.28
N LEU A 11 -28.19 -16.05 14.35
CA LEU A 11 -27.84 -16.77 15.57
C LEU A 11 -27.38 -15.81 16.67
N VAL A 12 -26.46 -14.90 16.35
CA VAL A 12 -26.00 -13.87 17.30
C VAL A 12 -27.15 -12.97 17.73
N GLY A 13 -28.04 -12.60 16.81
CA GLY A 13 -29.25 -11.83 17.11
C GLY A 13 -30.15 -12.55 18.12
N ILE A 14 -30.43 -13.84 17.92
CA ILE A 14 -31.23 -14.65 18.84
C ILE A 14 -30.58 -14.71 20.22
N VAL A 15 -29.27 -15.00 20.29
CA VAL A 15 -28.53 -15.04 21.56
C VAL A 15 -28.57 -13.68 22.27
N ALA A 16 -28.37 -12.59 21.54
CA ALA A 16 -28.44 -11.25 22.09
C ALA A 16 -29.84 -10.91 22.62
N LEU A 17 -30.91 -11.34 21.93
CA LEU A 17 -32.29 -11.19 22.39
C LEU A 17 -32.57 -11.99 23.66
N LEU A 18 -31.99 -13.19 23.80
CA LEU A 18 -32.12 -14.01 25.00
C LEU A 18 -31.38 -13.42 26.21
N VAL A 19 -30.13 -12.97 26.01
CA VAL A 19 -29.27 -12.48 27.10
C VAL A 19 -29.69 -11.09 27.57
N LEU A 20 -29.90 -10.17 26.62
CA LEU A 20 -30.20 -8.77 26.93
C LEU A 20 -31.71 -8.51 27.02
N GLY A 21 -32.51 -9.28 26.27
CA GLY A 21 -33.95 -9.10 26.14
C GLY A 21 -34.33 -8.33 24.86
N PRO A 22 -35.49 -8.65 24.25
CA PRO A 22 -35.96 -8.01 23.02
C PRO A 22 -36.24 -6.51 23.16
N GLU A 23 -36.59 -6.06 24.35
CA GLU A 23 -36.84 -4.63 24.59
C GLU A 23 -35.56 -3.83 24.83
N ARG A 24 -34.50 -4.47 25.36
CA ARG A 24 -33.26 -3.77 25.75
C ARG A 24 -32.22 -3.72 24.64
N LEU A 25 -32.19 -4.71 23.75
CA LEU A 25 -31.33 -4.70 22.57
C LEU A 25 -31.50 -3.45 21.69
N PRO A 26 -32.72 -3.05 21.26
CA PRO A 26 -32.89 -1.84 20.44
C PRO A 26 -32.51 -0.57 21.20
N VAL A 27 -32.73 -0.53 22.52
CA VAL A 27 -32.33 0.61 23.36
C VAL A 27 -30.79 0.71 23.41
N ALA A 28 -30.09 -0.39 23.67
CA ALA A 28 -28.64 -0.43 23.70
C ALA A 28 -28.03 -0.04 22.33
N ALA A 29 -28.56 -0.59 21.24
CA ALA A 29 -28.15 -0.24 19.88
C ALA A 29 -28.36 1.25 19.58
N ARG A 30 -29.49 1.84 20.00
CA ARG A 30 -29.75 3.28 19.84
C ARG A 30 -28.80 4.14 20.66
N THR A 31 -28.47 3.74 21.88
CA THR A 31 -27.55 4.48 22.76
C THR A 31 -26.12 4.44 22.21
N LEU A 32 -25.62 3.24 21.89
CA LEU A 32 -24.30 3.07 21.27
C LEU A 32 -24.24 3.74 19.90
N GLY A 33 -25.29 3.63 19.10
CA GLY A 33 -25.40 4.26 17.79
C GLY A 33 -25.37 5.79 17.87
N ARG A 34 -25.97 6.40 18.90
CA ARG A 34 -25.87 7.85 19.13
C ARG A 34 -24.45 8.26 19.48
N GLY A 35 -23.77 7.55 20.37
CA GLY A 35 -22.38 7.83 20.75
C GLY A 35 -21.41 7.68 19.56
N LEU A 36 -21.48 6.56 18.84
CA LEU A 36 -20.70 6.33 17.63
C LEU A 36 -21.01 7.36 16.53
N GLY A 37 -22.28 7.75 16.38
CA GLY A 37 -22.70 8.75 15.42
C GLY A 37 -22.17 10.15 15.74
N GLN A 38 -22.06 10.50 17.03
CA GLN A 38 -21.41 11.73 17.47
C GLN A 38 -19.90 11.68 17.25
N ALA A 39 -19.26 10.57 17.60
CA ALA A 39 -17.83 10.35 17.36
C ALA A 39 -17.48 10.44 15.88
N ARG A 40 -18.25 9.78 15.00
CA ARG A 40 -18.08 9.90 13.53
C ARG A 40 -18.21 11.35 13.08
N ARG A 41 -19.20 12.09 13.57
CA ARG A 41 -19.39 13.51 13.22
C ARG A 41 -18.21 14.38 13.67
N ALA A 42 -17.68 14.15 14.87
CA ALA A 42 -16.49 14.85 15.36
C ALA A 42 -15.26 14.54 14.49
N MET A 43 -15.04 13.26 14.15
CA MET A 43 -13.96 12.85 13.24
C MET A 43 -14.10 13.48 11.84
N HIS A 44 -15.31 13.57 11.31
CA HIS A 44 -15.57 14.27 10.05
C HIS A 44 -15.35 15.79 10.14
N ALA A 45 -15.67 16.42 11.27
CA ALA A 45 -15.38 17.83 11.48
C ALA A 45 -13.87 18.11 11.54
N LEU A 46 -13.13 17.28 12.29
CA LEU A 46 -11.66 17.33 12.36
C LEU A 46 -11.03 17.12 10.99
N ARG A 47 -11.44 16.09 10.24
CA ARG A 47 -10.95 15.87 8.86
C ARG A 47 -11.18 17.08 7.97
N ARG A 48 -12.35 17.75 8.08
CA ARG A 48 -12.65 18.96 7.30
C ARG A 48 -11.86 20.18 7.72
N GLN A 49 -11.50 20.32 8.99
CA GLN A 49 -10.62 21.39 9.46
C GLN A 49 -9.19 21.14 8.97
N VAL A 50 -8.71 19.90 9.10
CA VAL A 50 -7.41 19.48 8.59
C VAL A 50 -7.31 19.67 7.08
N GLU A 51 -8.31 19.27 6.29
CA GLU A 51 -8.33 19.51 4.83
C GLU A 51 -8.29 20.99 4.47
N ARG A 52 -8.95 21.85 5.27
CA ARG A 52 -8.96 23.31 5.05
C ARG A 52 -7.65 23.99 5.46
N GLU A 53 -6.95 23.44 6.45
CA GLU A 53 -5.62 23.92 6.85
C GLU A 53 -4.50 23.30 5.98
N ILE A 54 -4.75 22.11 5.40
CA ILE A 54 -3.92 21.44 4.38
C ILE A 54 -4.43 21.83 2.97
N GLU A 55 -4.69 23.13 2.76
CA GLU A 55 -4.44 23.75 1.44
C GLU A 55 -2.93 23.93 1.18
N LEU A 56 -2.07 23.29 2.00
CA LEU A 56 -0.75 22.87 1.57
C LEU A 56 -0.95 21.64 0.67
N PRO A 57 -0.43 21.64 -0.57
CA PRO A 57 -0.74 20.62 -1.57
C PRO A 57 -0.63 19.24 -0.91
N ALA A 58 -1.74 18.51 -0.96
CA ALA A 58 -1.89 17.20 -0.35
C ALA A 58 -0.58 16.45 -0.53
N VAL A 59 -0.07 15.87 0.57
CA VAL A 59 1.00 14.89 0.48
C VAL A 59 0.47 13.82 -0.47
N GLU A 60 0.86 13.94 -1.74
CA GLU A 60 0.91 12.85 -2.68
C GLU A 60 1.76 11.84 -1.94
N LEU A 61 1.11 10.92 -1.22
CA LEU A 61 1.75 9.66 -0.89
C LEU A 61 2.23 9.20 -2.26
N PRO A 62 3.55 9.15 -2.51
CA PRO A 62 4.04 8.69 -3.78
C PRO A 62 3.50 7.28 -3.88
N THR A 63 2.41 7.13 -4.63
CA THR A 63 2.05 5.86 -5.20
C THR A 63 3.35 5.38 -5.81
N LEU A 64 3.68 4.13 -5.54
CA LEU A 64 4.86 3.46 -6.05
C LEU A 64 4.77 3.47 -7.58
N ASP A 65 5.02 4.64 -8.16
CA ASP A 65 5.08 4.86 -9.57
C ASP A 65 6.33 4.11 -9.96
N SER A 66 6.12 3.12 -10.82
CA SER A 66 7.19 2.43 -11.52
C SER A 66 7.98 3.38 -12.44
N ALA A 67 7.57 4.66 -12.55
CA ALA A 67 8.23 5.68 -13.35
C ALA A 67 9.68 5.99 -12.92
N PRO A 68 10.00 6.26 -11.64
CA PRO A 68 11.39 6.40 -11.18
C PRO A 68 12.23 5.13 -11.41
N LEU A 69 11.65 3.93 -11.28
CA LEU A 69 12.36 2.68 -11.56
C LEU A 69 12.66 2.51 -13.06
N GLN A 70 11.73 2.90 -13.94
CA GLN A 70 11.94 2.88 -15.40
C GLN A 70 12.99 3.89 -15.84
N ARG A 71 13.03 5.08 -15.23
CA ARG A 71 14.07 6.08 -15.52
C ARG A 71 15.46 5.58 -15.11
N LEU A 72 15.55 4.93 -13.95
CA LEU A 72 16.80 4.33 -13.49
C LEU A 72 17.23 3.17 -14.39
N GLU A 73 16.31 2.32 -14.85
CA GLU A 73 16.62 1.26 -15.83
C GLU A 73 17.11 1.85 -17.16
N GLN A 74 16.49 2.94 -17.64
CA GLN A 74 16.91 3.63 -18.87
C GLN A 74 18.29 4.27 -18.72
N GLU A 75 18.58 4.89 -17.59
CA GLU A 75 19.87 5.53 -17.30
C GLU A 75 20.98 4.48 -17.14
N ILE A 76 20.66 3.33 -16.53
CA ILE A 76 21.56 2.16 -16.48
C ILE A 76 21.80 1.63 -17.90
N ARG A 77 20.77 1.44 -18.74
CA ARG A 77 20.92 1.01 -20.14
C ARG A 77 21.75 1.99 -20.97
N GLN A 78 21.56 3.29 -20.77
CA GLN A 78 22.30 4.35 -21.47
C GLN A 78 23.75 4.46 -20.98
N GLY A 79 23.97 4.35 -19.66
CA GLY A 79 25.30 4.35 -19.04
C GLY A 79 26.12 3.11 -19.40
N ILE A 80 25.47 1.96 -19.59
CA ILE A 80 26.11 0.74 -20.11
C ILE A 80 26.44 0.89 -21.61
N SER A 81 25.65 1.65 -22.38
CA SER A 81 25.88 1.88 -23.82
C SER A 81 27.04 2.84 -24.14
N LEU A 82 27.49 3.68 -23.20
CA LEU A 82 28.68 4.54 -23.37
C LEU A 82 30.01 3.79 -23.16
N LYS A 83 29.98 2.47 -22.89
CA LYS A 83 31.17 1.63 -22.70
C LYS A 83 31.19 0.38 -23.58
N ALA A 84 30.33 0.28 -24.59
CA ALA A 84 30.32 -0.86 -25.49
C ALA A 84 30.40 -0.41 -26.96
N GLU A 85 31.62 -0.12 -27.42
CA GLU A 85 32.21 -0.57 -28.70
C GLU A 85 33.50 0.23 -29.01
N PRO A 86 34.41 -0.23 -29.89
CA PRO A 86 34.95 -1.58 -30.12
C PRO A 86 36.50 -1.52 -30.24
N ALA A 87 37.22 -2.65 -30.17
CA ALA A 87 38.61 -2.74 -30.66
C ALA A 87 38.92 -4.22 -30.92
N ASN A 88 38.39 -4.77 -32.01
CA ASN A 88 38.97 -4.78 -33.36
C ASN A 88 40.16 -5.73 -33.49
N ASP A 89 40.02 -6.64 -34.45
CA ASP A 89 41.04 -7.28 -35.27
C ASP A 89 42.40 -7.59 -34.62
N ALA A 90 42.73 -8.88 -34.55
CA ALA A 90 43.72 -9.43 -35.46
C ALA A 90 43.97 -10.89 -35.12
N ALA A 91 43.71 -11.78 -36.08
CA ALA A 91 44.58 -12.92 -36.25
C ALA A 91 46.02 -12.38 -36.39
N THR A 92 46.96 -12.82 -35.55
CA THR A 92 48.24 -13.42 -35.97
C THR A 92 49.24 -13.55 -34.81
N VAL A 93 50.01 -14.63 -34.86
CA VAL A 93 51.30 -14.90 -34.18
C VAL A 93 51.29 -15.33 -32.70
N ALA A 94 51.56 -16.62 -32.52
CA ALA A 94 51.93 -17.35 -31.30
C ALA A 94 53.35 -16.99 -30.76
N PRO A 95 53.91 -17.77 -29.82
CA PRO A 95 53.86 -17.64 -28.37
C PRO A 95 55.16 -17.02 -27.77
N PRO A 96 55.13 -16.48 -26.52
CA PRO A 96 56.35 -16.05 -25.84
C PRO A 96 57.20 -17.26 -25.40
N LYS A 97 58.47 -17.24 -25.80
CA LYS A 97 59.54 -18.11 -25.28
C LYS A 97 59.79 -17.72 -23.83
N GLU A 98 59.52 -18.61 -22.88
CA GLU A 98 60.03 -18.49 -21.52
C GLU A 98 61.12 -19.56 -21.33
N ASN A 99 62.34 -19.08 -21.14
CA ASN A 99 63.46 -19.89 -20.69
C ASN A 99 63.19 -20.25 -19.22
N LEU A 100 63.31 -21.54 -18.87
CA LEU A 100 63.81 -22.02 -17.58
C LEU A 100 63.91 -23.56 -17.61
N SER A 101 65.07 -24.05 -18.08
CA SER A 101 65.86 -25.21 -17.60
C SER A 101 66.75 -25.75 -18.71
#